data_AF-A0A3P7IV43-F1
#
_entry.id   AF-A0A3P7IV43-F1
#
_cell.length_a   1.000
_cell.length_b   1.000
_cell.length_c   1.000
_cell.angle_alpha   90.00
_cell.angle_beta   90.00
_cell.angle_gamma   90.00
#
_symmetry.space_group_name_H-M   'P 1'
#
loop_
_entity.id
_entity.type
_entity.pdbx_description
1 polymer ?
#
loop_
_entity_poly.entity_id
_entity_poly.type
_entity_poly.pdbx_seq_one_letter_code
_entity_poly.pdbx_strand_id
1 'polypeptide(L)' 'MQFIYTLSKLLTREIENVGSNVESCVVLHQLRVPLLIVHLKSGQSMDIQFPDEQFQAIRNTNLIRHYVQVKFVL' A
#
# COMPACT_ATOMS: atom_id res chain seq x y z
N MET A 1 12.83 -0.56 -11.70
CA MET A 1 13.48 -0.59 -10.37
C MET A 1 13.80 0.79 -9.81
N GLN A 2 14.41 1.69 -10.58
CA GLN A 2 14.68 3.09 -10.18
C GLN A 2 13.43 3.78 -9.58
N PHE A 3 12.27 3.60 -10.22
CA PHE A 3 11.01 4.23 -9.82
C PHE A 3 10.63 3.96 -8.36
N ILE A 4 10.60 2.70 -7.92
CA ILE A 4 10.17 2.35 -6.55
C ILE A 4 11.17 2.88 -5.51
N TYR A 5 12.46 2.85 -5.82
CA TYR A 5 13.50 3.43 -4.95
C TYR A 5 13.45 4.97 -4.88
N THR A 6 13.13 5.64 -5.99
CA THR A 6 12.93 7.09 -5.99
C THR A 6 11.67 7.44 -5.18
N LEU A 7 10.61 6.66 -5.38
CA LEU A 7 9.36 6.86 -4.67
C LEU A 7 9.50 6.60 -3.17
N SER A 8 10.25 5.59 -2.75
CA SER A 8 10.49 5.34 -1.32
C SER A 8 11.17 6.52 -0.66
N LYS A 9 12.21 7.08 -1.28
CA LYS A 9 12.91 8.29 -0.79
C LYS A 9 11.99 9.50 -0.72
N LEU A 10 11.17 9.71 -1.76
CA LEU A 10 10.20 10.80 -1.80
C LEU A 10 9.17 10.65 -0.67
N LEU A 11 8.59 9.47 -0.52
CA LEU A 11 7.58 9.19 0.50
C LEU A 11 8.15 9.36 1.91
N THR A 12 9.35 8.84 2.17
CA THR A 12 10.00 9.04 3.47
C THR A 12 10.12 10.53 3.79
N ARG A 13 10.61 11.34 2.83
CA ARG A 13 10.75 12.78 3.01
C ARG A 13 9.40 13.47 3.25
N GLU A 14 8.38 13.16 2.46
CA GLU A 14 7.09 13.83 2.60
C GLU A 14 6.34 13.42 3.87
N ILE A 15 6.48 12.17 4.32
CA ILE A 15 5.90 11.71 5.58
C ILE A 15 6.54 12.45 6.77
N GLU A 16 7.87 12.63 6.74
CA GLU A 16 8.59 13.43 7.72
C GLU A 16 8.18 14.90 7.70
N ASN A 17 7.99 15.49 6.51
CA ASN A 17 7.49 16.87 6.37
C ASN A 17 6.10 17.08 6.98
N VAL A 18 5.24 16.05 6.95
CA VAL A 18 3.90 16.07 7.55
C VAL A 18 3.93 15.85 9.08
N GLY A 19 5.12 15.64 9.66
CA GLY A 19 5.32 15.46 11.10
C GLY A 19 5.18 14.02 11.58
N SER A 20 5.12 13.05 10.67
CA SER A 20 5.15 11.63 10.99
C SER A 20 6.57 11.07 10.80
N ASN A 21 7.04 10.27 11.76
CA ASN A 21 8.37 9.68 11.66
C ASN A 21 8.32 8.30 11.02
N VAL A 22 9.09 8.11 9.95
CA VAL A 22 9.31 6.79 9.34
C VAL A 22 10.30 6.01 10.20
N GLU A 23 9.95 4.77 10.52
CA GLU A 23 10.82 3.81 11.18
C GLU A 23 11.64 3.02 10.16
N SER A 24 10.97 2.47 9.15
CA SER A 24 11.63 1.72 8.09
C SER A 24 10.80 1.73 6.81
N CYS A 25 11.50 1.48 5.69
CA CYS A 25 10.88 1.38 4.38
C CYS A 25 11.45 0.16 3.65
N VAL A 26 10.58 -0.78 3.27
CA VAL A 26 10.96 -2.07 2.69
C VAL A 26 10.39 -2.18 1.28
N VAL A 27 11.25 -2.57 0.33
CA VAL A 27 10.86 -2.81 -1.06
C VAL A 27 10.86 -4.31 -1.32
N LEU A 28 9.69 -4.88 -1.61
CA LEU A 28 9.53 -6.29 -1.95
C LEU A 28 9.24 -6.45 -3.45
N HIS A 29 10.29 -6.73 -4.20
CA HIS A 29 10.24 -6.77 -5.67
C HIS A 29 10.05 -8.17 -6.25
N GLN A 30 10.32 -9.24 -5.48
CA GLN A 30 10.21 -10.63 -5.96
C GLN A 30 8.79 -11.20 -5.88
N LEU A 31 7.84 -10.38 -5.41
CA LEU A 31 6.44 -10.77 -5.33
C LEU A 31 5.77 -10.61 -6.68
N ARG A 32 4.68 -11.37 -6.89
CA ARG A 32 3.85 -11.28 -8.10
C ARG A 32 3.37 -9.85 -8.37
N VAL A 33 3.12 -9.09 -7.31
CA VAL A 33 2.87 -7.64 -7.36
C VAL A 33 3.91 -6.95 -6.49
N PRO A 34 4.75 -6.06 -7.04
CA PRO A 34 5.74 -5.33 -6.25
C PRO A 34 5.08 -4.51 -5.14
N LEU A 35 5.70 -4.56 -3.96
CA LEU A 35 5.22 -3.88 -2.76
C LEU A 35 6.27 -2.90 -2.22
N LEU A 36 5.79 -1.77 -1.74
CA LEU A 36 6.55 -0.82 -0.93
C LEU A 36 5.86 -0.70 0.43
N ILE A 37 6.53 -1.13 1.48
CA ILE A 37 6.00 -1.12 2.84
C ILE A 37 6.67 0.01 3.62
N VAL A 38 5.88 0.86 4.25
CA VAL A 38 6.36 1.95 5.11
C VAL A 38 5.88 1.69 6.53
N HIS A 39 6.83 1.56 7.46
CA HIS A 39 6.56 1.47 8.89
C HIS A 39 6.75 2.84 9.53
N LEU A 40 5.75 3.30 10.27
CA LEU A 40 5.80 4.55 11.02
C LEU A 40 6.09 4.26 12.50
N LYS A 41 6.80 5.18 13.17
CA LYS A 41 7.06 5.07 14.61
C LYS A 41 5.80 5.15 15.47
N SER A 42 4.66 5.54 14.90
CA SER A 42 3.35 5.49 15.54
C SER A 42 2.81 4.06 15.70
N GLY A 43 3.46 3.06 15.12
CA GLY A 43 2.98 1.69 15.03
C GLY A 43 2.06 1.43 13.84
N GLN A 44 1.76 2.45 13.03
CA GLN A 44 1.02 2.29 11.78
C GLN A 44 1.93 1.79 10.67
N SER A 45 1.40 0.96 9.78
CA SER A 45 2.09 0.52 8.56
C SER A 45 1.23 0.81 7.33
N MET A 46 1.89 1.13 6.22
CA MET A 46 1.25 1.35 4.93
C MET A 46 1.90 0.47 3.87
N ASP A 47 1.07 -0.37 3.23
CA ASP A 47 1.46 -1.22 2.13
C ASP A 47 1.02 -0.57 0.81
N ILE A 48 1.99 -0.20 -0.02
CA ILE A 48 1.76 0.45 -1.31
C ILE A 48 1.97 -0.58 -2.41
N GLN A 49 0.87 -0.92 -3.09
CA GLN A 49 0.86 -1.75 -4.29
C GLN A 49 0.82 -0.87 -5.54
N PHE A 50 1.55 -1.29 -6.56
CA PHE A 50 1.50 -0.64 -7.87
C PHE A 50 0.45 -1.31 -8.76
N PRO A 51 -0.24 -0.55 -9.64
CA PRO A 51 -1.22 -1.11 -10.55
C PRO A 51 -0.61 -2.21 -11.41
N ASP A 52 -1.33 -3.32 -11.53
CA ASP A 52 -1.01 -4.44 -12.39
C ASP A 52 -2.27 -4.85 -13.15
N GLU A 53 -2.17 -5.08 -14.46
CA GLU A 53 -3.33 -5.39 -15.29
C GLU A 53 -4.03 -6.68 -14.84
N GLN A 54 -3.26 -7.64 -14.31
CA GLN A 54 -3.75 -8.94 -13.88
C GLN A 54 -4.20 -8.95 -12.41
N PHE A 55 -3.88 -7.92 -11.63
CA PHE A 55 -4.20 -7.84 -10.21
C PHE A 55 -4.95 -6.56 -9.81
N GLN A 56 -6.24 -6.71 -9.54
CA GLN A 56 -7.16 -5.60 -9.28
C GLN A 56 -7.65 -5.58 -7.83
N ALA A 57 -6.73 -5.35 -6.88
CA ALA A 57 -7.02 -5.39 -5.43
C ALA A 57 -8.20 -4.50 -5.02
N ILE A 58 -8.25 -3.26 -5.53
CA ILE A 58 -9.33 -2.30 -5.23
C ILE A 58 -10.69 -2.82 -5.73
N ARG A 59 -10.73 -3.33 -6.97
CA ARG A 59 -11.95 -3.89 -7.56
C ARG A 59 -12.45 -5.10 -6.76
N ASN A 60 -11.53 -6.00 -6.40
CA ASN A 60 -11.86 -7.21 -5.65
C ASN A 60 -12.38 -6.88 -4.24
N THR A 61 -11.75 -5.94 -3.54
CA THR A 61 -12.22 -5.46 -2.22
C THR A 61 -13.60 -4.83 -2.31
N ASN A 62 -13.86 -4.01 -3.33
CA ASN A 62 -15.18 -3.42 -3.56
C ASN A 62 -16.25 -4.49 -3.84
N LEU A 63 -15.92 -5.51 -4.65
CA LEU A 63 -16.83 -6.62 -4.94
C LEU A 63 -17.24 -7.38 -3.67
N ILE A 64 -16.28 -7.73 -2.81
CA ILE A 64 -16.55 -8.40 -1.54
C ILE A 64 -17.44 -7.53 -0.63
N ARG A 65 -17.16 -6.23 -0.55
CA ARG A 65 -17.98 -5.29 0.24
C ARG A 65 -19.46 -5.35 -0.18
N HIS A 66 -19.73 -5.35 -1.48
CA HIS A 66 -21.11 -5.42 -1.99
C HIS A 66 -21.76 -6.78 -1.70
N TYR A 67 -21.03 -7.89 -1.85
CA TYR A 67 -21.59 -9.21 -1.52
C TYR A 67 -21.97 -9.36 -0.06
N VAL A 68 -21.17 -8.80 0.86
CA VAL A 68 -21.49 -8.83 2.29
C VAL A 68 -22.71 -7.95 2.57
N GLN A 69 -22.81 -6.75 1.98
CA GLN A 69 -23.95 -5.86 2.17
C GLN A 69 -25.27 -6.49 1.71
N VAL A 70 -25.27 -7.23 0.59
CA VAL A 70 -26.48 -7.91 0.08
C VAL A 70 -26.95 -9.01 1.04
N LYS A 71 -26.06 -9.67 1.78
CA LYS A 71 -26.45 -10.73 2.73
C LYS A 71 -27.17 -10.22 3.98
N PHE A 72 -27.09 -8.94 4.31
CA PHE A 72 -27.79 -8.35 5.47
C PHE A 72 -29.19 -7.81 5.14
N VAL A 73 -29.67 -7.98 3.91
CA VAL A 73 -30.97 -7.47 3.43
C VAL A 73 -31.96 -8.61 3.12
N LEU A 74 -31.67 -9.84 3.54
CA LEU A 74 -32.55 -11.02 3.42
C LEU A 74 -32.96 -11.54 4.79
#